data_AF-A0A4Q3WDQ5-F1
#
_entry.id   AF-A0A4Q3WDQ5-F1
#
_cell.length_a   1.000
_cell.length_b   1.000
_cell.length_c   1.000
_cell.angle_alpha   90.00
_cell.angle_beta   90.00
_cell.angle_gamma   90.00
#
_symmetry.space_group_name_H-M   'P 1'
#
loop_
_entity.id
_entity.type
_entity.pdbx_description
1 polymer ?
#
loop_
_entity_poly.entity_id
_entity_poly.type
_entity_poly.pdbx_seq_one_letter_code
_entity_poly.pdbx_strand_id
1 'polypeptide(L)'
;MHVNVRQIDNFQSANYSVPLDMSCERDCDWTEPEIWNTGVASSVMLVQVYYRYPSILQVPFAANELADGRRLLSAATIFRNEPF
;
A
#
# COMPACT_ATOMS: atom_id res chain seq x y z
N MET A 1 9.67 1.90 2.38
CA MET A 1 8.60 2.20 1.42
C MET A 1 8.21 0.88 0.80
N HIS A 2 6.94 0.71 0.43
CA HIS A 2 6.45 -0.49 -0.22
C HIS A 2 5.52 -0.09 -1.36
N VAL A 3 5.78 -0.62 -2.56
CA VAL A 3 4.98 -0.35 -3.76
C VAL A 3 4.40 -1.64 -4.32
N ASN A 4 3.10 -1.59 -4.65
CA ASN A 4 2.40 -2.66 -5.32
C ASN A 4 1.68 -2.11 -6.56
N VAL A 5 2.17 -2.47 -7.74
CA VAL A 5 1.58 -2.17 -9.03
C VAL A 5 1.12 -3.48 -9.65
N ARG A 6 -0.19 -3.66 -9.78
CA ARG A 6 -0.79 -4.88 -10.33
C ARG A 6 -1.95 -4.58 -11.26
N GLN A 7 -2.16 -5.48 -12.20
CA GLN A 7 -3.35 -5.49 -13.05
C GLN A 7 -4.54 -6.05 -12.26
N ILE A 8 -5.71 -5.45 -12.45
CA ILE A 8 -6.99 -5.93 -11.94
C ILE A 8 -7.97 -6.07 -13.13
N ASP A 9 -9.05 -6.83 -12.94
CA ASP A 9 -9.98 -7.15 -14.03
C ASP A 9 -10.82 -5.94 -14.47
N ASN A 10 -11.27 -5.14 -13.51
CA ASN A 10 -12.10 -3.95 -13.71
C ASN A 10 -12.05 -3.03 -12.49
N PHE A 11 -12.61 -1.82 -12.59
CA PHE A 11 -12.60 -0.85 -11.49
C PHE A 11 -13.31 -1.35 -10.22
N GLN A 12 -14.30 -2.24 -10.36
CA GLN A 12 -15.05 -2.81 -9.25
C GLN A 12 -14.26 -3.91 -8.52
N SER A 13 -13.28 -4.53 -9.17
CA SER A 13 -12.37 -5.53 -8.58
C SER A 13 -11.27 -4.91 -7.70
N ALA A 14 -11.26 -3.58 -7.57
CA ALA A 14 -10.32 -2.87 -6.73
C ALA A 14 -10.43 -3.28 -5.26
N ASN A 15 -9.38 -3.87 -4.73
CA ASN A 15 -9.23 -4.21 -3.33
C ASN A 15 -7.90 -3.69 -2.77
N TYR A 16 -7.93 -3.29 -1.50
CA TYR A 16 -6.77 -2.76 -0.82
C TYR A 16 -6.54 -3.57 0.45
N SER A 17 -5.37 -4.21 0.55
CA SER A 17 -4.84 -4.76 1.79
C SER A 17 -3.56 -4.01 2.13
N VAL A 18 -3.36 -3.72 3.41
CA VAL A 18 -2.08 -3.22 3.92
C VAL A 18 -1.17 -4.45 4.08
N PRO A 19 0.00 -4.50 3.43
CA PRO A 19 0.93 -5.63 3.52
C PRO A 19 1.75 -5.54 4.81
N LEU A 20 1.06 -5.49 5.95
CA LEU A 20 1.65 -5.37 7.26
C LEU A 20 0.92 -6.29 8.24
N ASP A 21 1.68 -6.96 9.08
CA ASP A 21 1.12 -7.69 10.22
C ASP A 21 0.66 -6.68 11.29
N MET A 22 -0.65 -6.59 11.47
CA MET A 22 -1.27 -5.72 12.48
C MET A 22 -1.09 -6.23 13.92
N SER A 23 -0.66 -7.48 14.11
CA SER A 23 -0.38 -8.08 15.42
C SER A 23 1.07 -7.94 15.87
N CYS A 24 1.93 -7.44 15.00
CA CYS A 24 3.33 -7.28 15.32
C CYS A 24 3.55 -6.20 16.39
N GLU A 25 4.38 -6.50 17.40
CA GLU A 25 4.69 -5.57 18.51
C GLU A 25 6.07 -4.91 18.37
N ARG A 26 7.02 -5.52 17.64
CA ARG A 26 8.40 -5.03 17.51
C ARG A 26 9.00 -5.43 16.17
N ASP A 27 9.81 -4.54 15.59
CA ASP A 27 10.51 -4.75 14.32
C ASP A 27 9.59 -5.19 13.17
N CYS A 28 8.37 -4.65 13.14
CA CYS A 28 7.40 -4.98 12.11
C CYS A 28 8.00 -4.70 10.75
N ASP A 29 7.81 -5.59 9.79
CA ASP A 29 8.25 -5.39 8.41
C ASP A 29 7.10 -5.69 7.45
N TRP A 30 7.29 -5.34 6.19
CA TRP A 30 6.31 -5.64 5.16
C TRP A 30 6.14 -7.16 5.03
N THR A 31 4.89 -7.62 5.01
CA THR A 31 4.57 -9.06 4.94
C THR A 31 4.55 -9.59 3.52
N GLU A 32 4.47 -8.70 2.53
CA GLU A 32 4.42 -9.03 1.11
C GLU A 32 5.62 -8.42 0.38
N PRO A 33 6.14 -9.07 -0.67
CA PRO A 33 7.15 -8.49 -1.54
C PRO A 33 6.55 -7.35 -2.38
N GLU A 34 7.37 -6.39 -2.77
CA GLU A 34 6.96 -5.38 -3.75
C GLU A 34 6.63 -6.04 -5.09
N ILE A 35 5.56 -5.58 -5.74
CA ILE A 35 5.11 -6.09 -7.04
C ILE A 35 5.14 -4.93 -8.02
N TRP A 36 5.75 -5.16 -9.19
CA TRP A 36 5.76 -4.18 -10.28
C TRP A 36 5.36 -4.85 -11.60
N ASN A 37 4.07 -4.79 -11.92
CA ASN A 37 3.54 -5.25 -13.21
C ASN A 37 2.92 -4.07 -13.96
N THR A 38 3.47 -3.74 -15.13
CA THR A 38 3.00 -2.62 -15.96
C THR A 38 1.70 -2.91 -16.71
N GLY A 39 1.24 -4.17 -16.72
CA GLY A 39 0.13 -4.63 -17.53
C GLY A 39 0.43 -4.52 -19.02
N VAL A 40 -0.63 -4.64 -19.83
CA VAL A 40 -0.62 -4.42 -21.28
C VAL A 40 -1.53 -3.26 -21.67
N ALA A 41 -1.59 -2.92 -22.96
CA ALA A 41 -2.53 -1.93 -23.48
C ALA A 41 -3.96 -2.22 -23.01
N SER A 42 -4.71 -1.16 -22.68
CA SER A 42 -6.07 -1.27 -22.12
C SER A 42 -6.23 -1.96 -20.75
N SER A 43 -5.15 -2.40 -20.09
CA SER A 43 -5.24 -3.02 -18.76
C SER A 43 -5.72 -2.03 -17.70
N VAL A 44 -6.55 -2.48 -16.76
CA VAL A 44 -6.90 -1.70 -15.56
C VAL A 44 -5.84 -1.97 -14.50
N MET A 45 -5.19 -0.92 -14.05
CA MET A 45 -4.04 -0.99 -13.14
C MET A 45 -4.42 -0.40 -11.79
N LEU A 46 -4.03 -1.10 -10.72
CA LEU A 46 -4.08 -0.61 -9.35
C LEU A 46 -2.64 -0.39 -8.87
N VAL A 47 -2.35 0.86 -8.49
CA VAL A 47 -1.08 1.27 -7.88
C VAL A 47 -1.34 1.63 -6.43
N GLN A 48 -0.62 0.98 -5.53
CA GLN A 48 -0.67 1.22 -4.10
C GLN A 48 0.73 1.50 -3.58
N VAL A 49 0.85 2.50 -2.72
CA VAL A 49 2.10 2.88 -2.08
C VAL A 49 1.86 2.99 -0.58
N TYR A 50 2.71 2.33 0.19
CA TYR A 50 2.72 2.35 1.64
C TYR A 50 4.06 2.86 2.16
N TYR A 51 4.00 3.74 3.15
CA TYR A 51 5.18 4.29 3.79
C TYR A 51 5.04 4.32 5.31
N ARG A 52 6.05 3.78 5.99
CA ARG A 52 6.17 3.79 7.46
C ARG A 52 6.97 5.01 7.86
N TYR A 53 6.27 6.08 8.21
CA TYR A 53 6.87 7.35 8.56
C TYR A 53 7.32 7.35 10.04
N PRO A 54 8.59 7.64 10.36
CA PRO A 54 9.02 7.81 11.74
C PRO A 54 8.43 9.11 12.31
N SER A 55 7.44 9.00 13.20
CA SER A 55 6.86 10.16 13.86
C SER A 55 7.74 10.58 15.05
N ILE A 56 8.15 11.84 15.08
CA ILE A 56 8.86 12.42 16.24
C ILE A 56 7.86 12.73 17.38
N LEU A 57 6.62 13.07 17.01
CA LEU A 57 5.55 13.36 17.96
C LEU A 57 4.63 12.16 18.06
N GLN A 58 4.70 11.46 19.19
CA GLN A 58 3.79 10.37 19.53
C GLN A 58 2.64 10.96 20.36
N VAL A 59 1.50 11.14 19.71
CA VAL A 59 0.26 11.57 20.37
C VAL A 59 -0.53 10.30 20.68
N PRO A 60 -0.89 10.04 21.94
CA PRO A 60 -1.63 8.82 22.28
C PRO A 60 -2.94 8.77 21.50
N PHE A 61 -3.25 7.59 20.96
CA PHE A 61 -4.43 7.32 20.12
C PHE A 61 -4.45 8.04 18.76
N ALA A 62 -3.28 8.39 18.21
CA ALA A 62 -3.23 8.94 16.87
C ALA A 62 -3.71 7.92 15.83
N ALA A 63 -4.57 8.37 14.91
CA ALA A 63 -5.01 7.52 13.80
C ALA A 63 -3.82 7.11 12.93
N ASN A 64 -3.78 5.83 12.54
CA ASN A 64 -2.74 5.20 11.73
C ASN A 64 -1.37 5.06 12.42
N GLU A 65 -1.35 5.06 13.76
CA GLU A 65 -0.17 4.70 14.55
C GLU A 65 0.02 3.18 14.55
N LEU A 66 1.23 2.74 14.25
CA LEU A 66 1.66 1.35 14.27
C LEU A 66 2.20 1.01 15.67
N ALA A 67 2.22 -0.28 16.01
CA ALA A 67 2.72 -0.75 17.30
C ALA A 67 4.20 -0.43 17.56
N ASP A 68 4.98 -0.20 16.51
CA ASP A 68 6.38 0.23 16.58
C ASP A 68 6.55 1.76 16.75
N GLY A 69 5.44 2.50 16.93
CA GLY A 69 5.41 3.95 17.09
C GLY A 69 5.61 4.74 15.79
N ARG A 70 5.63 4.08 14.63
CA ARG A 70 5.64 4.74 13.31
C ARG A 70 4.21 5.02 12.84
N ARG A 71 4.07 5.97 11.93
CA ARG A 71 2.78 6.28 11.30
C ARG A 71 2.70 5.64 9.91
N LEU A 72 1.61 4.95 9.63
CA LEU A 72 1.35 4.41 8.30
C LEU A 72 0.74 5.49 7.40
N LEU A 73 1.45 5.82 6.32
CA LEU A 73 0.92 6.61 5.21
C LEU A 73 0.61 5.66 4.05
N SER A 74 -0.53 5.86 3.41
CA SER A 74 -0.95 5.08 2.26
C SER A 74 -1.56 5.96 1.18
N ALA A 75 -1.34 5.58 -0.07
CA ALA A 75 -2.00 6.16 -1.23
C ALA A 75 -2.29 5.05 -2.23
N ALA A 76 -3.44 5.15 -2.90
CA ALA A 76 -3.79 4.24 -3.97
C ALA A 76 -4.44 5.00 -5.13
N THR A 77 -4.18 4.53 -6.35
CA THR A 77 -4.81 5.05 -7.57
C THR A 77 -5.13 3.90 -8.51
N ILE A 78 -6.22 4.05 -9.24
CA ILE A 78 -6.66 3.09 -10.25
C ILE A 78 -6.84 3.84 -11.56
N PHE A 79 -6.28 3.30 -12.62
CA PHE A 79 -6.39 3.87 -13.95
C PHE A 79 -6.41 2.77 -15.01
N ARG A 80 -6.74 3.14 -16.25
CA ARG A 80 -6.64 2.25 -17.39
C ARG A 80 -5.49 2.69 -18.27
N ASN A 81 -4.61 1.76 -18.65
CA ASN A 81 -3.55 2.03 -19.61
C ASN A 81 -4.15 2.45 -20.94
N GLU A 82 -3.46 3.35 -21.63
CA GLU A 82 -3.86 3.79 -22.95
C GLU A 82 -3.80 2.62 -23.97
N PRO A 83 -4.62 2.67 -25.03
CA PRO A 83 -4.75 1.57 -26.00
C PRO A 83 -3.67 1.55 -27.10
N PHE A 84 -2.54 2.25 -26.93
CA PHE A 84 -1.51 2.39 -27.97
C PHE A 84 -0.09 2.12 -27.46
#